data_AF-A0A3P3XIP5-F1
#
_entry.id   AF-A0A3P3XIP5-F1
#
_cell.length_a   1.000
_cell.length_b   1.000
_cell.length_c   1.000
_cell.angle_alpha   90.00
_cell.angle_beta   90.00
_cell.angle_gamma   90.00
#
_symmetry.space_group_name_H-M   'P 1'
#
loop_
_entity.id
_entity.type
_entity.pdbx_description
1 polymer ?
#
loop_
_entity_poly.entity_id
_entity_poly.type
_entity_poly.pdbx_seq_one_letter_code
_entity_poly.pdbx_strand_id
1 'polypeptide(L)'
;MVQVVLGMVRQKRWTGRYRLIVRYDRMKKAKGSGRSIIAVARALSEILWHMLTQNEPFDEAKMIDPKIRRKAVEMQAAAFDVVA
;
A
#
# COMPACT_ATOMS: atom_id res chain seq x y z
N MET A 1 -15.31 7.29 2.91
CA MET A 1 -14.14 6.44 2.63
C MET A 1 -13.36 6.83 1.37
N VAL A 2 -14.01 7.16 0.25
CA VAL A 2 -13.31 7.58 -1.00
C VAL A 2 -12.34 8.76 -0.80
N GLN A 3 -12.72 9.77 0.00
CA GLN A 3 -11.85 10.93 0.27
C GLN A 3 -10.55 10.56 1.00
N VAL A 4 -10.59 9.55 1.88
CA VAL A 4 -9.39 9.04 2.56
C VAL A 4 -8.45 8.41 1.54
N VAL A 5 -8.98 7.54 0.67
CA VAL A 5 -8.19 6.93 -0.40
C VAL A 5 -7.64 7.99 -1.36
N LEU A 6 -8.41 9.04 -1.69
CA LEU A 6 -7.90 10.18 -2.48
C LEU A 6 -6.73 10.86 -1.77
N GLY A 7 -6.83 11.09 -0.46
CA GLY A 7 -5.74 11.61 0.37
C GLY A 7 -4.50 10.73 0.28
N MET A 8 -4.65 9.41 0.42
CA MET A 8 -3.55 8.45 0.27
C MET A 8 -2.98 8.40 -1.16
N VAL A 9 -3.79 8.60 -2.19
CA VAL A 9 -3.30 8.66 -3.58
C VAL A 9 -2.49 9.94 -3.82
N ARG A 10 -2.89 11.06 -3.20
CA ARG A 10 -2.19 12.34 -3.30
C ARG A 10 -0.91 12.36 -2.47
N GLN A 11 -0.92 11.73 -1.29
CA GLN A 11 0.18 11.71 -0.33
C GLN A 11 1.19 10.58 -0.61
N LYS A 12 1.62 10.44 -1.88
CA LYS A 12 2.45 9.31 -2.35
C LYS A 12 3.76 9.13 -1.59
N ARG A 13 4.31 10.21 -1.01
CA ARG A 13 5.53 10.16 -0.19
C ARG A 13 5.40 9.14 0.96
N TRP A 14 4.22 9.03 1.54
CA TRP A 14 3.97 8.20 2.71
C TRP A 14 3.30 6.88 2.32
N THR A 15 2.22 6.97 1.55
CA THR A 15 1.33 5.83 1.26
C THR A 15 1.58 5.19 -0.09
N GLY A 16 2.47 5.73 -0.92
CA GLY A 16 2.71 5.25 -2.29
C GLY A 16 3.23 3.82 -2.36
N ARG A 17 3.89 3.34 -1.30
CA ARG A 17 4.40 1.97 -1.19
C ARG A 17 3.34 0.97 -0.70
N TYR A 18 2.19 1.45 -0.22
CA TYR A 18 1.14 0.57 0.29
C TYR A 18 0.53 -0.23 -0.84
N ARG A 19 0.31 -1.53 -0.60
CA ARG A 19 -0.30 -2.46 -1.56
C ARG A 19 -1.64 -1.97 -2.09
N LEU A 20 -2.41 -1.27 -1.26
CA LEU A 20 -3.67 -0.61 -1.66
C LEU A 20 -3.45 0.41 -2.79
N ILE A 21 -2.43 1.27 -2.68
CA ILE A 21 -2.13 2.32 -3.65
C ILE A 21 -1.46 1.76 -4.90
N VAL A 22 -0.57 0.77 -4.75
CA VAL A 22 -0.01 0.05 -5.90
C VAL A 22 -1.11 -0.66 -6.69
N ARG A 23 -2.08 -1.28 -6.01
CA ARG A 23 -3.24 -1.92 -6.64
C ARG A 23 -4.17 -0.90 -7.29
N TYR A 24 -4.38 0.26 -6.65
CA TYR A 24 -5.10 1.39 -7.26
C TYR A 24 -4.47 1.78 -8.59
N ASP A 25 -3.15 2.03 -8.62
CA ASP A 25 -2.45 2.48 -9.83
C ASP A 25 -2.51 1.42 -10.94
N ARG A 26 -2.46 0.12 -10.60
CA ARG A 26 -2.66 -0.98 -11.56
C ARG A 26 -4.10 -1.03 -12.10
N MET A 27 -5.11 -1.00 -11.22
CA MET A 27 -6.52 -1.06 -11.62
C MET A 27 -6.94 0.18 -12.41
N LYS A 28 -6.41 1.36 -12.07
CA LYS A 28 -6.71 2.62 -12.74
C LYS A 28 -6.42 2.54 -14.23
N LYS A 29 -5.30 1.90 -14.61
CA LYS A 29 -4.91 1.70 -16.02
C LYS A 29 -5.88 0.81 -16.78
N ALA A 30 -6.48 -0.19 -16.13
CA ALA A 30 -7.35 -1.17 -16.79
C ALA A 30 -8.85 -0.85 -16.71
N LYS A 31 -9.31 -0.22 -15.63
CA LYS A 31 -10.75 -0.04 -15.30
C LYS A 31 -11.16 1.41 -15.08
N GLY A 32 -10.22 2.36 -15.17
CA GLY A 32 -10.45 3.77 -14.90
C GLY A 32 -10.40 4.15 -13.41
N SER A 33 -10.29 5.45 -13.14
CA SER A 33 -10.08 5.98 -11.78
C SER A 33 -11.27 5.72 -10.84
N GLY A 34 -12.50 5.96 -11.31
CA GLY A 34 -13.71 5.86 -10.48
C GLY A 34 -13.95 4.44 -9.93
N ARG A 35 -13.88 3.41 -10.80
CA ARG A 35 -14.04 2.01 -10.36
C ARG A 35 -12.90 1.58 -9.43
N SER A 36 -11.68 2.02 -9.72
CA SER A 36 -10.50 1.65 -8.95
C SER A 36 -10.49 2.26 -7.55
N ILE A 37 -10.91 3.52 -7.41
CA ILE A 37 -10.94 4.18 -6.11
C ILE A 37 -12.01 3.62 -5.19
N ILE A 38 -13.19 3.27 -5.75
CA ILE A 38 -14.25 2.62 -4.98
C ILE A 38 -13.79 1.23 -4.51
N ALA A 39 -13.12 0.46 -5.37
CA ALA A 39 -12.58 -0.86 -4.99
C ALA A 39 -11.58 -0.76 -3.83
N VAL A 40 -10.68 0.22 -3.88
CA VAL A 40 -9.69 0.44 -2.82
C VAL A 40 -10.35 0.96 -1.54
N ALA A 41 -11.38 1.80 -1.65
CA ALA A 41 -12.14 2.27 -0.50
C ALA A 41 -12.87 1.14 0.23
N ARG A 42 -13.39 0.14 -0.49
CA ARG A 42 -13.98 -1.07 0.13
C ARG A 42 -12.94 -1.89 0.88
N ALA A 43 -11.77 -2.12 0.27
CA ALA A 43 -10.68 -2.84 0.93
C ALA A 43 -10.16 -2.09 2.18
N LEU A 44 -10.10 -0.75 2.13
CA LEU A 44 -9.75 0.06 3.30
C LEU A 44 -10.81 -0.05 4.41
N SER A 45 -12.10 -0.06 4.06
CA SER A 45 -13.18 -0.27 5.05
C SER A 45 -13.05 -1.62 5.76
N GLU A 46 -12.65 -2.67 5.06
CA GLU A 46 -12.45 -4.00 5.66
C GLU A 46 -11.28 -4.00 6.65
N ILE A 47 -10.18 -3.32 6.32
CA ILE A 47 -9.04 -3.13 7.23
C ILE A 47 -9.47 -2.36 8.48
N LEU A 48 -10.19 -1.25 8.31
CA LEU A 48 -10.69 -0.47 9.44
C LEU A 48 -11.68 -1.27 10.30
N TRP A 49 -12.54 -2.07 9.69
CA TRP A 49 -13.45 -2.95 10.42
C TRP A 49 -12.68 -3.97 11.26
N HIS A 50 -11.65 -4.60 10.69
CA HIS A 50 -10.77 -5.50 11.45
C HIS A 50 -10.07 -4.78 12.61
N MET A 51 -9.50 -3.60 12.37
CA MET A 51 -8.87 -2.80 13.42
C MET A 51 -9.82 -2.50 14.58
N LEU A 52 -11.04 -2.06 14.26
CA LEU A 52 -12.05 -1.72 15.27
C LEU A 52 -12.58 -2.96 16.01
N THR A 53 -12.75 -4.07 15.31
CA THR A 53 -13.30 -5.31 15.89
C THR A 53 -12.28 -6.02 16.77
N GLN A 54 -11.01 -5.98 16.42
CA GLN A 54 -9.92 -6.61 17.18
C GLN A 54 -9.24 -5.65 18.17
N ASN A 55 -9.64 -4.37 18.17
CA ASN A 55 -9.00 -3.30 18.93
C ASN A 55 -7.49 -3.22 18.68
N GLU A 56 -7.09 -3.37 17.42
CA GLU A 56 -5.69 -3.31 16.99
C GLU A 56 -5.41 -2.02 16.21
N PRO A 57 -4.24 -1.39 16.43
CA PRO A 57 -3.83 -0.23 15.64
C PRO A 57 -3.51 -0.63 14.19
N PHE A 58 -3.44 0.39 13.32
CA PHE A 58 -3.02 0.17 11.95
C PHE A 58 -1.53 -0.21 11.90
N ASP A 59 -1.22 -1.31 11.22
CA ASP A 59 0.14 -1.78 11.03
C ASP A 59 0.61 -1.53 9.58
N GLU A 60 1.48 -0.54 9.42
CA GLU A 60 2.04 -0.15 8.12
C GLU A 60 2.92 -1.24 7.50
N ALA A 61 3.53 -2.12 8.31
CA ALA A 61 4.37 -3.18 7.80
C ALA A 61 3.55 -4.22 7.02
N LYS A 62 2.30 -4.48 7.44
CA LYS A 62 1.34 -5.34 6.72
C LYS A 62 0.89 -4.74 5.38
N MET A 63 1.10 -3.43 5.16
CA MET A 63 0.76 -2.75 3.91
C MET A 63 1.86 -2.81 2.86
N ILE A 64 3.04 -3.34 3.18
CA ILE A 64 4.15 -3.55 2.24
C ILE A 64 4.29 -5.05 2.03
N ASP A 65 4.61 -5.49 0.81
CA ASP A 65 4.88 -6.91 0.58
C ASP A 65 6.20 -7.31 1.27
N PRO A 66 6.18 -8.22 2.26
CA PRO A 66 7.36 -8.54 3.05
C PRO A 66 8.42 -9.25 2.21
N LYS A 67 8.03 -9.99 1.15
CA LYS A 67 8.98 -10.64 0.24
C LYS A 67 9.71 -9.61 -0.60
N ILE A 68 8.98 -8.61 -1.11
CA ILE A 68 9.57 -7.51 -1.88
C ILE A 68 10.51 -6.69 -0.99
N ARG A 69 10.09 -6.38 0.25
CA ARG A 69 10.92 -5.65 1.21
C ARG A 69 12.22 -6.41 1.52
N ARG A 70 12.12 -7.70 1.81
CA ARG A 70 13.29 -8.55 2.10
C ARG A 70 14.26 -8.58 0.91
N LYS A 71 13.75 -8.84 -0.30
CA LYS A 71 14.57 -8.86 -1.52
C LYS A 71 15.23 -7.52 -1.81
N ALA A 72 14.53 -6.40 -1.56
CA ALA A 72 15.12 -5.07 -1.72
C ALA A 72 16.29 -4.82 -0.75
N VAL A 73 16.19 -5.29 0.50
CA VAL A 73 17.28 -5.21 1.49
C VAL A 73 18.47 -6.07 1.07
N GLU A 74 18.23 -7.31 0.64
CA GLU A 74 19.28 -8.21 0.14
C GLU A 74 20.03 -7.60 -1.06
N MET A 75 19.31 -6.99 -2.01
CA MET A 75 19.91 -6.31 -3.15
C MET A 75 20.71 -5.05 -2.75
N GLN A 76 20.25 -4.31 -1.74
CA GLN A 76 21.00 -3.16 -1.21
C GLN A 76 22.29 -3.61 -0.54
N ALA A 77 22.24 -4.61 0.32
CA ALA A 77 23.43 -5.17 0.98
C ALA A 77 24.47 -5.64 -0.05
N ALA A 78 24.04 -6.42 -1.05
CA ALA A 78 24.92 -6.87 -2.12
C ALA A 78 25.53 -5.71 -2.93
N ALA A 79 24.79 -4.61 -3.14
CA ALA A 79 25.33 -3.44 -3.84
C ALA A 79 26.39 -2.69 -3.02
N PHE A 80 26.28 -2.66 -1.69
CA PHE A 80 27.30 -2.06 -0.82
C PHE A 80 28.56 -2.93 -0.70
N ASP A 81 28.40 -4.26 -0.65
CA ASP A 81 29.54 -5.20 -0.58
C ASP A 81 30.38 -5.22 -1.87
N VAL A 82 29.81 -4.87 -3.03
CA VAL A 82 30.52 -4.80 -4.31
C VAL A 82 31.35 -3.50 -4.45
N VAL A 83 31.09 -2.50 -3.61
CA VAL A 83 31.76 -1.18 -3.66
C VAL A 83 32.86 -1.04 -2.59
N ALA A 84 32.94 -1.98 -1.63
CA ALA A 84 33.94 -2.02 -0.56
C ALA A 84 35.18 -2.84 -0.95
#